data_AF-A0A2S9XBH4-F1
#
_entry.id   AF-A0A2S9XBH4-F1
#
_cell.length_a   1.000
_cell.length_b   1.000
_cell.length_c   1.000
_cell.angle_alpha   90.00
_cell.angle_beta   90.00
_cell.angle_gamma   90.00
#
_symmetry.space_group_name_H-M   'P 1'
#
loop_
_entity.id
_entity.type
_entity.pdbx_description
1 polymer ?
#
loop_
_entity_poly.entity_id
_entity_poly.type
_entity_poly.pdbx_seq_one_letter_code
_entity_poly.pdbx_strand_id
1 'polypeptide(L)'
;MVSNRAASFALGLSLVVSLACASGDPEFGTDTFVTLTLGQDTNNGETGGDGGDGDGDGDSGDGDSGDGDGDTNTGPMCGDGIVEGLEFCDNNNLAGQSCTTLGFDGGVLGCLDDCAGFDVSNCFSESCGNGIIDGAEVCDGGNLDGNTCASLGFDGGTLVCVPGCAAFDTSGCTIETCGNGLVDNGEACDTNNLNGESCLTQGFTGGALACLANCDGFDTSACTSEACGNDVLENDELCDGSNLNGESCESFGYGGGTLLCSDNCSGYDIGLCHDGDCCMSQASPGCEVPFVENCVCGLDSYCCDTEWDLTCVGIAVNDCQAQC
;
A
#
# COMPACT_ATOMS: atom_id res chain seq x y z
N MET A 1 25.00 35.31 -62.21
CA MET A 1 25.04 33.85 -61.97
C MET A 1 24.94 33.68 -60.46
N VAL A 2 23.72 33.73 -59.89
CA VAL A 2 22.86 32.57 -59.60
C VAL A 2 23.64 31.40 -59.02
N SER A 3 23.53 31.19 -57.71
CA SER A 3 23.16 29.87 -57.19
C SER A 3 22.71 29.95 -55.74
N ASN A 4 21.39 29.86 -55.58
CA ASN A 4 20.73 29.31 -54.40
C ASN A 4 21.31 27.94 -54.08
N ARG A 5 21.54 27.64 -52.80
CA ARG A 5 21.30 26.29 -52.27
C ARG A 5 20.67 26.39 -50.88
N ALA A 6 19.35 26.25 -50.87
CA ALA A 6 18.57 25.80 -49.74
C ALA A 6 19.08 24.42 -49.30
N ALA A 7 19.31 24.23 -48.00
CA ALA A 7 19.43 22.93 -47.38
C ALA A 7 18.19 22.73 -46.51
N SER A 8 17.26 21.93 -47.02
CA SER A 8 16.12 21.39 -46.29
C SER A 8 16.64 20.51 -45.17
N PHE A 9 16.40 20.89 -43.92
CA PHE A 9 16.43 19.96 -42.79
C PHE A 9 15.03 19.38 -42.64
N ALA A 10 14.87 18.14 -43.09
CA ALA A 10 13.69 17.35 -42.79
C ALA A 10 13.76 16.95 -41.31
N LEU A 11 12.86 17.51 -40.47
CA LEU A 11 12.56 16.95 -39.17
C LEU A 11 11.78 15.65 -39.42
N GLY A 12 12.46 14.51 -39.27
CA GLY A 12 11.81 13.23 -39.03
C GLY A 12 11.31 13.21 -37.60
N LEU A 13 10.04 13.54 -37.40
CA LEU A 13 9.33 13.31 -36.14
C LEU A 13 9.07 11.80 -36.02
N SER A 14 10.01 11.08 -35.42
CA SER A 14 9.82 9.68 -35.04
C SER A 14 8.97 9.68 -33.78
N LEU A 15 7.69 9.34 -33.94
CA LEU A 15 6.76 9.07 -32.87
C LEU A 15 7.23 7.80 -32.15
N VAL A 16 7.91 7.94 -31.01
CA VAL A 16 8.07 6.85 -30.04
C VAL A 16 6.89 6.97 -29.07
N VAL A 17 5.96 6.04 -29.19
CA VAL A 17 4.96 5.78 -28.15
C VAL A 17 5.73 5.02 -27.06
N SER A 18 6.13 5.73 -26.02
CA SER A 18 6.59 5.10 -24.78
C SER A 18 5.37 4.71 -23.97
N LEU A 19 5.16 3.40 -23.92
CA LEU A 19 4.22 2.74 -23.03
C LEU A 19 4.90 2.72 -21.64
N ALA A 20 4.43 3.54 -20.70
CA ALA A 20 4.85 3.51 -19.31
C ALA A 20 3.73 2.88 -18.48
N CYS A 21 4.02 1.72 -17.90
CA CYS A 21 3.21 1.04 -16.91
C CYS A 21 3.34 1.74 -15.55
N ALA A 22 2.24 1.79 -14.82
CA ALA A 22 2.11 2.28 -13.46
C ALA A 22 2.50 1.21 -12.42
N SER A 23 3.15 1.64 -11.34
CA SER A 23 3.21 1.02 -10.01
C SER A 23 3.72 2.13 -9.09
N GLY A 24 3.04 2.65 -8.07
CA GLY A 24 2.04 2.07 -7.19
C GLY A 24 2.65 2.07 -5.78
N ASP A 25 2.55 3.21 -5.09
CA ASP A 25 2.92 3.40 -3.67
C ASP A 25 1.83 2.84 -2.73
N PRO A 26 2.16 2.55 -1.47
CA PRO A 26 1.27 2.99 -0.40
C PRO A 26 2.03 3.63 0.78
N GLU A 27 1.63 4.85 1.14
CA GLU A 27 1.97 5.46 2.43
C GLU A 27 0.99 4.99 3.52
N PHE A 28 1.55 4.53 4.64
CA PHE A 28 0.84 4.23 5.89
C PHE A 28 0.54 5.53 6.65
N GLY A 29 -0.73 5.89 6.75
CA GLY A 29 -1.24 6.91 7.67
C GLY A 29 -1.46 6.35 9.08
N THR A 30 -0.86 6.98 10.08
CA THR A 30 -0.96 6.64 11.50
C THR A 30 -2.36 6.90 12.06
N ASP A 31 -2.99 5.87 12.61
CA ASP A 31 -4.33 5.95 13.16
C ASP A 31 -4.37 6.63 14.53
N THR A 32 -5.42 7.43 14.73
CA THR A 32 -5.54 8.42 15.80
C THR A 32 -6.23 7.81 17.01
N PHE A 33 -5.60 7.93 18.19
CA PHE A 33 -6.18 7.60 19.50
C PHE A 33 -7.55 8.28 19.71
N VAL A 34 -8.64 7.53 19.59
CA VAL A 34 -9.95 7.93 20.12
C VAL A 34 -10.05 7.46 21.56
N THR A 35 -9.91 8.41 22.49
CA THR A 35 -10.23 8.24 23.91
C THR A 35 -11.73 8.02 24.07
N LEU A 36 -12.16 6.77 24.23
CA LEU A 36 -13.51 6.44 24.67
C LEU A 36 -13.67 6.81 26.15
N THR A 37 -14.47 7.84 26.41
CA THR A 37 -14.92 8.20 27.76
C THR A 37 -15.93 7.17 28.23
N LEU A 38 -15.52 6.26 29.12
CA LEU A 38 -16.43 5.39 29.85
C LEU A 38 -17.05 6.18 31.02
N GLY A 39 -18.38 6.11 31.06
CA GLY A 39 -19.24 6.79 32.01
C GLY A 39 -18.95 6.45 33.46
N GLN A 40 -19.20 7.44 34.30
CA GLN A 40 -19.22 7.35 35.75
C GLN A 40 -20.27 6.33 36.18
N ASP A 41 -19.88 5.32 36.94
CA ASP A 41 -20.80 4.64 37.85
C ASP A 41 -20.21 4.64 39.26
N THR A 42 -20.93 5.32 40.15
CA THR A 42 -20.57 5.55 41.54
C THR A 42 -21.02 4.36 42.36
N ASN A 43 -20.09 3.57 42.89
CA ASN A 43 -20.36 2.77 44.09
C ASN A 43 -19.18 2.77 45.05
N ASN A 44 -19.44 3.44 46.16
CA ASN A 44 -18.68 3.52 47.39
C ASN A 44 -18.76 2.17 48.13
N GLY A 45 -17.63 1.56 48.50
CA GLY A 45 -17.60 0.26 49.18
C GLY A 45 -16.23 -0.09 49.75
N GLU A 46 -15.94 0.52 50.89
CA GLU A 46 -14.94 0.24 51.93
C GLU A 46 -13.83 -0.82 51.73
N THR A 47 -12.63 -0.36 52.05
CA THR A 47 -11.36 -1.06 52.18
C THR A 47 -11.32 -2.08 53.33
N GLY A 48 -10.75 -3.25 53.05
CA GLY A 48 -9.62 -3.83 53.81
C GLY A 48 -9.89 -4.44 55.19
N GLY A 49 -9.89 -5.78 55.25
CA GLY A 49 -9.76 -6.56 56.47
C GLY A 49 -8.99 -7.85 56.22
N ASP A 50 -7.80 -7.95 56.81
CA ASP A 50 -6.86 -9.07 56.82
C ASP A 50 -7.28 -10.17 57.82
N GLY A 51 -6.91 -11.43 57.54
CA GLY A 51 -6.83 -12.48 58.57
C GLY A 51 -7.29 -13.90 58.18
N GLY A 52 -6.32 -14.80 58.00
CA GLY A 52 -6.25 -16.04 58.81
C GLY A 52 -6.63 -17.40 58.18
N ASP A 53 -5.59 -18.21 57.97
CA ASP A 53 -5.44 -19.65 58.26
C ASP A 53 -6.36 -20.74 57.66
N GLY A 54 -5.72 -21.74 57.01
CA GLY A 54 -5.89 -23.15 57.43
C GLY A 54 -6.49 -24.15 56.43
N ASP A 55 -5.61 -25.02 55.93
CA ASP A 55 -5.76 -26.48 55.70
C ASP A 55 -6.87 -27.07 54.80
N GLY A 56 -6.42 -27.73 53.72
CA GLY A 56 -6.65 -29.17 53.53
C GLY A 56 -7.85 -29.67 52.72
N ASP A 57 -7.59 -30.76 51.99
CA ASP A 57 -8.49 -31.67 51.24
C ASP A 57 -8.99 -31.12 49.88
N GLY A 58 -8.66 -31.69 48.72
CA GLY A 58 -8.59 -33.11 48.40
C GLY A 58 -9.97 -33.59 47.92
N ASP A 59 -10.41 -33.18 46.72
CA ASP A 59 -11.51 -33.85 46.04
C ASP A 59 -11.26 -33.96 44.53
N SER A 60 -11.36 -35.18 44.04
CA SER A 60 -11.41 -35.54 42.63
C SER A 60 -12.86 -35.93 42.37
N GLY A 61 -13.59 -35.08 41.62
CA GLY A 61 -15.00 -35.31 41.34
C GLY A 61 -15.44 -34.57 40.09
N ASP A 62 -15.45 -35.32 38.99
CA ASP A 62 -16.35 -35.27 37.84
C ASP A 62 -17.27 -34.05 37.63
N GLY A 63 -17.07 -33.42 36.48
CA GLY A 63 -18.15 -33.05 35.54
C GLY A 63 -19.08 -31.91 35.95
N ASP A 64 -18.80 -30.71 35.45
CA ASP A 64 -19.88 -29.80 35.07
C ASP A 64 -19.66 -29.25 33.66
N SER A 65 -20.74 -29.25 32.90
CA SER A 65 -20.81 -28.78 31.53
C SER A 65 -21.34 -27.37 31.55
N GLY A 66 -20.59 -26.46 30.93
CA GLY A 66 -21.09 -25.15 30.51
C GLY A 66 -20.82 -24.05 31.51
N ASP A 67 -19.79 -23.27 31.22
CA ASP A 67 -19.92 -21.85 30.92
C ASP A 67 -18.79 -21.59 29.90
N GLY A 68 -19.07 -21.33 28.62
CA GLY A 68 -20.01 -20.31 28.18
C GLY A 68 -19.31 -18.98 27.92
N ASP A 69 -17.98 -18.90 28.09
CA ASP A 69 -17.22 -17.68 27.80
C ASP A 69 -16.71 -17.75 26.36
N GLY A 70 -17.67 -17.76 25.43
CA GLY A 70 -17.45 -17.64 24.00
C GLY A 70 -17.04 -16.22 23.62
N ASP A 71 -15.91 -15.75 24.15
CA ASP A 71 -15.10 -14.75 23.46
C ASP A 71 -14.38 -15.46 22.31
N THR A 72 -15.13 -15.84 21.28
CA THR A 72 -14.54 -16.02 19.96
C THR A 72 -14.29 -14.63 19.40
N ASN A 73 -13.28 -13.96 19.94
CA ASN A 73 -12.55 -12.95 19.20
C ASN A 73 -11.75 -13.67 18.10
N THR A 74 -12.46 -14.31 17.18
CA THR A 74 -11.94 -14.82 15.92
C THR A 74 -11.98 -13.66 14.92
N GLY A 75 -11.28 -12.58 15.27
CA GLY A 75 -10.77 -11.69 14.24
C GLY A 75 -9.59 -12.38 13.56
N PRO A 76 -9.17 -11.92 12.36
CA PRO A 76 -7.97 -12.42 11.69
C PRO A 76 -6.81 -12.45 12.68
N MET A 77 -6.25 -13.62 12.93
CA MET A 77 -5.17 -13.80 13.89
C MET A 77 -3.90 -14.28 13.20
N CYS A 78 -2.94 -13.35 13.10
CA CYS A 78 -1.63 -13.68 12.58
C CYS A 78 -0.96 -14.80 13.40
N GLY A 79 -0.55 -15.84 12.69
CA GLY A 79 0.16 -16.98 13.21
C GLY A 79 -0.67 -18.27 13.33
N ASP A 80 -1.89 -18.32 12.80
CA ASP A 80 -2.79 -19.47 12.86
C ASP A 80 -2.67 -20.43 11.64
N GLY A 81 -1.88 -20.03 10.65
CA GLY A 81 -1.56 -20.77 9.43
C GLY A 81 -2.53 -20.53 8.27
N ILE A 82 -3.53 -19.67 8.44
CA ILE A 82 -4.55 -19.32 7.46
C ILE A 82 -4.34 -17.86 7.07
N VAL A 83 -4.46 -17.53 5.78
CA VAL A 83 -4.44 -16.13 5.35
C VAL A 83 -5.88 -15.65 5.31
N GLU A 84 -6.26 -14.75 6.23
CA GLU A 84 -7.62 -14.21 6.31
C GLU A 84 -7.65 -12.70 6.60
N GLY A 85 -8.77 -12.05 6.24
CA GLY A 85 -8.96 -10.62 6.48
C GLY A 85 -7.93 -9.74 5.74
N LEU A 86 -7.12 -9.01 6.51
CA LEU A 86 -6.10 -8.05 6.00
C LEU A 86 -4.68 -8.64 5.97
N GLU A 87 -4.53 -9.94 6.21
CA GLU A 87 -3.23 -10.61 6.21
C GLU A 87 -2.73 -10.83 4.79
N PHE A 88 -1.47 -10.49 4.54
CA PHE A 88 -0.80 -10.80 3.27
C PHE A 88 -0.26 -12.23 3.24
N CYS A 89 0.02 -12.79 4.41
CA CYS A 89 0.57 -14.12 4.64
C CYS A 89 0.32 -14.53 6.09
N ASP A 90 0.49 -15.82 6.40
CA ASP A 90 0.50 -16.32 7.78
C ASP A 90 1.57 -17.40 7.93
N ASN A 91 2.59 -17.15 8.76
CA ASN A 91 3.74 -18.04 8.94
C ASN A 91 4.36 -18.45 7.59
N ASN A 92 4.16 -19.71 7.18
CA ASN A 92 4.65 -20.28 5.92
C ASN A 92 3.59 -20.28 4.81
N ASN A 93 2.36 -19.88 5.11
CA ASN A 93 1.29 -19.68 4.14
C ASN A 93 1.46 -18.29 3.51
N LEU A 94 2.23 -18.23 2.43
CA LEU A 94 2.59 -16.98 1.75
C LEU A 94 1.57 -16.53 0.70
N ALA A 95 0.33 -17.05 0.74
CA ALA A 95 -0.72 -16.76 -0.24
C ALA A 95 -0.29 -16.96 -1.72
N GLY A 96 0.61 -17.92 -1.98
CA GLY A 96 1.17 -18.18 -3.31
C GLY A 96 2.26 -17.19 -3.76
N GLN A 97 2.64 -16.22 -2.94
CA GLN A 97 3.75 -15.31 -3.20
C GLN A 97 5.11 -15.99 -2.95
N SER A 98 6.10 -15.48 -3.66
CA SER A 98 7.50 -15.90 -3.59
C SER A 98 8.39 -14.70 -3.90
N CYS A 99 9.68 -14.79 -3.58
CA CYS A 99 10.64 -13.77 -3.99
C CYS A 99 10.55 -13.49 -5.50
N THR A 100 10.32 -14.52 -6.32
CA THR A 100 10.16 -14.37 -7.78
C THR A 100 8.89 -13.65 -8.22
N THR A 101 7.78 -13.77 -7.48
CA THR A 101 6.54 -13.06 -7.83
C THR A 101 6.56 -11.61 -7.36
N LEU A 102 7.39 -11.29 -6.36
CA LEU A 102 7.64 -9.93 -5.87
C LEU A 102 8.78 -9.21 -6.61
N GLY A 103 9.32 -9.80 -7.68
CA GLY A 103 10.31 -9.15 -8.55
C GLY A 103 11.78 -9.40 -8.21
N PHE A 104 12.08 -10.32 -7.30
CA PHE A 104 13.46 -10.80 -7.03
C PHE A 104 13.79 -12.02 -7.92
N ASP A 105 15.07 -12.37 -8.11
CA ASP A 105 15.42 -13.54 -8.94
C ASP A 105 15.33 -14.87 -8.18
N GLY A 106 15.28 -14.84 -6.84
CA GLY A 106 15.16 -16.03 -6.01
C GLY A 106 15.19 -15.74 -4.51
N GLY A 107 15.30 -16.80 -3.70
CA GLY A 107 15.42 -16.71 -2.24
C GLY A 107 14.26 -17.35 -1.49
N VAL A 108 14.23 -17.11 -0.18
CA VAL A 108 13.17 -17.60 0.71
C VAL A 108 12.37 -16.40 1.17
N LEU A 109 11.10 -16.33 0.76
CA LEU A 109 10.18 -15.28 1.20
C LEU A 109 9.64 -15.66 2.59
N GLY A 110 9.71 -14.73 3.53
CA GLY A 110 9.12 -14.89 4.86
C GLY A 110 7.82 -14.10 4.99
N CYS A 111 7.07 -14.42 6.05
CA CYS A 111 5.97 -13.58 6.51
C CYS A 111 6.46 -12.72 7.69
N LEU A 112 6.08 -11.45 7.74
CA LEU A 112 6.35 -10.61 8.92
C LEU A 112 5.55 -11.12 10.12
N ASP A 113 6.05 -10.86 11.33
CA ASP A 113 5.44 -11.32 12.59
C ASP A 113 4.03 -10.74 12.83
N ASP A 114 3.66 -9.68 12.11
CA ASP A 114 2.35 -9.02 12.16
C ASP A 114 1.45 -9.36 10.96
N CYS A 115 1.92 -10.22 10.04
CA CYS A 115 1.20 -10.63 8.83
C CYS A 115 0.78 -9.48 7.90
N ALA A 116 1.23 -8.25 8.17
CA ALA A 116 0.90 -7.05 7.39
C ALA A 116 1.76 -6.92 6.12
N GLY A 117 2.70 -7.84 5.89
CA GLY A 117 3.54 -7.86 4.71
C GLY A 117 4.52 -9.03 4.70
N PHE A 118 5.34 -9.08 3.65
CA PHE A 118 6.34 -10.12 3.46
C PHE A 118 7.72 -9.68 3.93
N ASP A 119 8.44 -10.59 4.59
CA ASP A 119 9.86 -10.43 4.86
C ASP A 119 10.67 -10.82 3.62
N VAL A 120 11.17 -9.81 2.92
CA VAL A 120 12.02 -9.95 1.73
C VAL A 120 13.51 -10.01 2.06
N SER A 121 13.90 -10.01 3.34
CA SER A 121 15.32 -9.95 3.76
C SER A 121 16.14 -11.16 3.29
N ASN A 122 15.48 -12.28 2.99
CA ASN A 122 16.11 -13.50 2.47
C ASN A 122 15.82 -13.75 0.97
N CYS A 123 15.22 -12.77 0.28
CA CYS A 123 15.14 -12.73 -1.17
C CYS A 123 16.48 -12.22 -1.75
N PHE A 124 16.86 -12.71 -2.92
CA PHE A 124 18.05 -12.27 -3.64
C PHE A 124 17.72 -12.02 -5.11
N SER A 125 18.46 -11.12 -5.75
CA SER A 125 18.57 -11.05 -7.20
C SER A 125 19.95 -11.60 -7.58
N GLU A 126 20.09 -12.28 -8.72
CA GLU A 126 21.40 -12.75 -9.19
C GLU A 126 22.33 -11.56 -9.50
N SER A 127 21.74 -10.40 -9.81
CA SER A 127 22.39 -9.10 -9.88
C SER A 127 22.62 -8.54 -8.48
N CYS A 128 21.57 -8.38 -7.66
CA CYS A 128 21.67 -7.61 -6.40
C CYS A 128 22.01 -8.47 -5.18
N GLY A 129 23.11 -8.11 -4.51
CA GLY A 129 23.60 -8.75 -3.28
C GLY A 129 24.80 -9.66 -3.51
N ASN A 130 25.38 -9.65 -4.71
CA ASN A 130 26.55 -10.43 -5.09
C ASN A 130 27.88 -9.70 -4.78
N GLY A 131 27.81 -8.45 -4.30
CA GLY A 131 28.92 -7.58 -3.93
C GLY A 131 29.58 -6.85 -5.11
N ILE A 132 29.03 -6.96 -6.31
CA ILE A 132 29.53 -6.36 -7.55
C ILE A 132 28.38 -5.61 -8.21
N ILE A 133 28.58 -4.32 -8.47
CA ILE A 133 27.61 -3.52 -9.22
C ILE A 133 27.66 -3.96 -10.69
N ASP A 134 26.59 -4.58 -11.17
CA ASP A 134 26.45 -4.98 -12.58
C ASP A 134 25.09 -4.61 -13.19
N GLY A 135 24.96 -4.77 -14.52
CA GLY A 135 23.72 -4.47 -15.21
C GLY A 135 23.21 -3.04 -15.02
N ALA A 136 22.05 -2.90 -14.38
CA ALA A 136 21.34 -1.64 -14.12
C ALA A 136 21.45 -1.16 -12.66
N GLU A 137 22.31 -1.79 -11.86
CA GLU A 137 22.48 -1.45 -10.45
C GLU A 137 23.19 -0.13 -10.23
N VAL A 138 22.77 0.58 -9.20
CA VAL A 138 23.49 1.76 -8.68
C VAL A 138 24.37 1.44 -7.48
N CYS A 139 24.12 0.32 -6.80
CA CYS A 139 24.88 -0.21 -5.68
C CYS A 139 24.62 -1.72 -5.53
N ASP A 140 25.45 -2.43 -4.76
CA ASP A 140 25.21 -3.82 -4.39
C ASP A 140 25.63 -4.05 -2.94
N GLY A 141 24.65 -4.21 -2.05
CA GLY A 141 24.89 -4.46 -0.62
C GLY A 141 25.78 -3.37 -0.01
N GLY A 142 27.03 -3.70 0.33
CA GLY A 142 28.02 -2.74 0.84
C GLY A 142 28.86 -2.02 -0.23
N ASN A 143 28.75 -2.43 -1.49
CA ASN A 143 29.41 -1.80 -2.62
C ASN A 143 28.54 -0.65 -3.14
N LEU A 144 28.80 0.57 -2.65
CA LEU A 144 28.01 1.77 -2.97
C LEU A 144 28.60 2.59 -4.14
N ASP A 145 29.49 2.00 -4.94
CA ASP A 145 30.29 2.70 -5.98
C ASP A 145 31.11 3.89 -5.43
N GLY A 146 31.46 3.85 -4.15
CA GLY A 146 32.11 4.97 -3.46
C GLY A 146 31.19 6.15 -3.11
N ASN A 147 29.87 6.03 -3.33
CA ASN A 147 28.90 6.99 -2.85
C ASN A 147 28.79 6.93 -1.32
N THR A 148 28.53 8.08 -0.73
CA THR A 148 28.31 8.31 0.69
C THR A 148 27.16 9.30 0.84
N CYS A 149 26.58 9.41 2.03
CA CYS A 149 25.61 10.47 2.31
C CYS A 149 26.18 11.86 1.94
N ALA A 150 27.46 12.09 2.22
CA ALA A 150 28.16 13.33 1.84
C ALA A 150 28.25 13.57 0.33
N SER A 151 28.40 12.52 -0.49
CA SER A 151 28.45 12.68 -1.95
C SER A 151 27.06 12.88 -2.57
N LEU A 152 26.00 12.49 -1.88
CA LEU A 152 24.60 12.70 -2.28
C LEU A 152 24.03 14.03 -1.77
N GLY A 153 24.80 14.80 -1.01
CA GLY A 153 24.45 16.15 -0.59
C GLY A 153 24.14 16.29 0.90
N PHE A 154 24.11 15.20 1.68
CA PHE A 154 23.89 15.24 3.13
C PHE A 154 25.19 15.59 3.89
N ASP A 155 25.11 15.86 5.20
CA ASP A 155 26.32 16.17 6.01
C ASP A 155 27.05 14.92 6.48
N GLY A 156 26.31 13.82 6.70
CA GLY A 156 26.85 12.60 7.30
C GLY A 156 25.86 11.44 7.30
N GLY A 157 26.09 10.47 8.19
CA GLY A 157 25.24 9.29 8.34
C GLY A 157 25.72 8.04 7.58
N THR A 158 24.84 7.05 7.52
CA THR A 158 25.09 5.74 6.89
C THR A 158 24.23 5.61 5.65
N LEU A 159 24.87 5.54 4.49
CA LEU A 159 24.21 5.23 3.22
C LEU A 159 24.16 3.71 3.05
N VAL A 160 23.00 3.17 2.66
CA VAL A 160 22.87 1.75 2.33
C VAL A 160 22.20 1.57 0.97
N CYS A 161 22.35 0.38 0.39
CA CYS A 161 21.72 0.05 -0.88
C CYS A 161 20.29 -0.45 -0.63
N VAL A 162 19.29 0.02 -1.39
CA VAL A 162 17.92 -0.51 -1.22
C VAL A 162 17.87 -2.00 -1.61
N PRO A 163 16.95 -2.79 -1.04
CA PRO A 163 16.62 -4.10 -1.56
C PRO A 163 16.28 -3.99 -3.06
N GLY A 164 17.02 -4.69 -3.92
CA GLY A 164 16.86 -4.61 -5.38
C GLY A 164 17.83 -3.67 -6.10
N CYS A 165 18.75 -2.99 -5.41
CA CYS A 165 19.93 -2.32 -5.99
C CYS A 165 19.66 -1.21 -7.03
N ALA A 166 18.40 -0.79 -7.17
CA ALA A 166 17.96 0.23 -8.12
C ALA A 166 18.11 1.67 -7.59
N ALA A 167 18.32 1.83 -6.28
CA ALA A 167 18.46 3.13 -5.62
C ALA A 167 19.36 3.04 -4.36
N PHE A 168 19.66 4.19 -3.77
CA PHE A 168 20.25 4.27 -2.44
C PHE A 168 19.16 4.56 -1.41
N ASP A 169 19.27 3.96 -0.23
CA ASP A 169 18.47 4.32 0.93
C ASP A 169 19.21 5.40 1.72
N THR A 170 18.63 6.61 1.71
CA THR A 170 19.16 7.79 2.39
C THR A 170 18.55 8.01 3.77
N SER A 171 17.67 7.13 4.26
CA SER A 171 17.03 7.29 5.58
C SER A 171 18.03 7.31 6.74
N GLY A 172 19.19 6.66 6.56
CA GLY A 172 20.31 6.67 7.51
C GLY A 172 21.27 7.88 7.35
N CYS A 173 21.05 8.75 6.37
CA CYS A 173 21.83 9.96 6.18
C CYS A 173 21.39 11.05 7.15
N THR A 174 22.34 11.88 7.59
CA THR A 174 22.09 12.96 8.54
C THR A 174 22.43 14.32 7.93
N ILE A 175 21.62 15.30 8.30
CA ILE A 175 21.87 16.71 8.06
C ILE A 175 22.16 17.31 9.44
N GLU A 176 23.42 17.65 9.71
CA GLU A 176 23.87 18.15 11.00
C GLU A 176 23.47 19.62 11.21
N THR A 177 23.18 20.33 10.11
CA THR A 177 22.68 21.71 10.13
C THR A 177 21.18 21.83 10.37
N CYS A 178 20.43 20.74 10.29
CA CYS A 178 18.98 20.77 10.37
C CYS A 178 18.49 21.37 11.70
N GLY A 179 17.62 22.39 11.61
CA GLY A 179 17.09 23.13 12.74
C GLY A 179 17.82 24.43 13.05
N ASN A 180 18.71 24.89 12.17
CA ASN A 180 19.45 26.15 12.32
C ASN A 180 18.71 27.37 11.73
N GLY A 181 17.60 27.16 11.01
CA GLY A 181 16.75 28.17 10.40
C GLY A 181 17.18 28.65 9.01
N LEU A 182 18.23 28.06 8.43
CA LEU A 182 18.73 28.32 7.08
C LEU A 182 18.61 27.03 6.27
N VAL A 183 18.37 27.14 4.97
CA VAL A 183 18.42 25.97 4.07
C VAL A 183 19.85 25.83 3.58
N ASP A 184 20.57 24.88 4.14
CA ASP A 184 21.95 24.52 3.80
C ASP A 184 22.00 23.45 2.70
N ASN A 185 23.20 23.06 2.27
CA ASN A 185 23.36 22.07 1.21
C ASN A 185 22.91 20.68 1.70
N GLY A 186 21.94 20.08 1.01
CA GLY A 186 21.34 18.79 1.39
C GLY A 186 19.95 18.91 2.02
N GLU A 187 19.55 20.10 2.45
CA GLU A 187 18.25 20.35 3.06
C GLU A 187 17.19 20.68 1.99
N ALA A 188 16.05 20.00 2.05
CA ALA A 188 14.85 20.42 1.34
C ALA A 188 14.25 21.69 1.98
N CYS A 189 14.35 21.78 3.30
CA CYS A 189 13.84 22.85 4.14
C CYS A 189 14.56 22.88 5.49
N ASP A 190 14.38 23.93 6.27
CA ASP A 190 14.78 23.96 7.68
C ASP A 190 13.71 24.69 8.49
N THR A 191 13.11 23.99 9.47
CA THR A 191 12.09 24.55 10.37
C THR A 191 10.96 25.25 9.63
N ASN A 192 10.90 26.59 9.67
CA ASN A 192 9.91 27.40 8.96
C ASN A 192 10.41 27.93 7.60
N ASN A 193 11.69 27.72 7.29
CA ASN A 193 12.29 28.05 6.02
C ASN A 193 12.07 26.89 5.04
N LEU A 194 10.92 26.89 4.39
CA LEU A 194 10.49 25.83 3.47
C LEU A 194 11.12 25.94 2.07
N ASN A 195 12.21 26.70 1.91
CA ASN A 195 12.88 26.94 0.63
C ASN A 195 11.97 27.48 -0.49
N GLY A 196 10.87 28.15 -0.13
CA GLY A 196 9.87 28.65 -1.08
C GLY A 196 8.78 27.63 -1.46
N GLU A 197 8.83 26.43 -0.93
CA GLU A 197 7.79 25.42 -1.07
C GLU A 197 6.58 25.73 -0.20
N SER A 198 5.43 25.20 -0.63
CA SER A 198 4.13 25.34 0.02
C SER A 198 3.29 24.12 -0.32
N CYS A 199 2.19 23.92 0.39
CA CYS A 199 1.24 22.86 0.03
C CYS A 199 0.81 22.94 -1.45
N LEU A 200 0.73 24.16 -2.02
CA LEU A 200 0.44 24.37 -3.43
C LEU A 200 1.51 23.83 -4.38
N THR A 201 2.79 23.97 -4.03
CA THR A 201 3.89 23.44 -4.86
C THR A 201 4.07 21.94 -4.67
N GLN A 202 3.58 21.39 -3.56
CA GLN A 202 3.53 19.95 -3.27
C GLN A 202 2.25 19.27 -3.81
N GLY A 203 1.39 19.99 -4.56
CA GLY A 203 0.22 19.42 -5.23
C GLY A 203 -1.11 19.48 -4.47
N PHE A 204 -1.16 20.21 -3.35
CA PHE A 204 -2.39 20.43 -2.56
C PHE A 204 -2.98 21.82 -2.84
N THR A 205 -4.23 22.07 -2.46
CA THR A 205 -4.87 23.38 -2.75
C THR A 205 -4.71 24.41 -1.63
N GLY A 206 -4.24 24.00 -0.44
CA GLY A 206 -4.05 24.86 0.71
C GLY A 206 -3.40 24.16 1.90
N GLY A 207 -3.52 24.77 3.07
CA GLY A 207 -3.00 24.24 4.34
C GLY A 207 -1.60 24.74 4.69
N ALA A 208 -1.00 24.14 5.72
CA ALA A 208 0.31 24.51 6.24
C ALA A 208 1.32 23.40 5.97
N LEU A 209 2.29 23.68 5.10
CA LEU A 209 3.41 22.78 4.86
C LEU A 209 4.40 22.93 6.00
N ALA A 210 4.90 21.82 6.53
CA ALA A 210 5.95 21.81 7.54
C ALA A 210 7.21 21.11 7.00
N CYS A 211 8.35 21.41 7.63
CA CYS A 211 9.59 20.70 7.34
C CYS A 211 9.69 19.44 8.19
N LEU A 212 10.11 18.31 7.61
CA LEU A 212 10.41 17.11 8.39
C LEU A 212 11.56 17.38 9.36
N ALA A 213 11.59 16.65 10.48
CA ALA A 213 12.57 16.86 11.56
C ALA A 213 14.03 16.55 11.15
N ASN A 214 14.21 15.84 10.05
CA ASN A 214 15.48 15.49 9.42
C ASN A 214 15.83 16.39 8.22
N CYS A 215 14.95 17.35 7.85
CA CYS A 215 15.15 18.33 6.80
C CYS A 215 15.33 17.77 5.36
N ASP A 216 15.10 16.48 5.12
CA ASP A 216 15.24 15.85 3.80
C ASP A 216 13.95 15.94 2.94
N GLY A 217 12.85 16.41 3.54
CA GLY A 217 11.57 16.53 2.87
C GLY A 217 10.55 17.34 3.67
N PHE A 218 9.31 17.31 3.21
CA PHE A 218 8.21 18.11 3.77
C PHE A 218 7.15 17.22 4.41
N ASP A 219 6.61 17.67 5.53
CA ASP A 219 5.43 17.10 6.16
C ASP A 219 4.18 17.76 5.55
N THR A 220 3.42 16.96 4.81
CA THR A 220 2.19 17.34 4.11
C THR A 220 0.92 17.02 4.90
N SER A 221 1.03 16.47 6.12
CA SER A 221 -0.14 16.05 6.93
C SER A 221 -1.08 17.20 7.29
N ALA A 222 -0.59 18.44 7.32
CA ALA A 222 -1.37 19.65 7.53
C ALA A 222 -1.68 20.44 6.25
N CYS A 223 -1.36 19.88 5.07
CA CYS A 223 -1.86 20.36 3.80
C CYS A 223 -3.33 19.99 3.62
N THR A 224 -4.08 20.86 2.96
CA THR A 224 -5.52 20.70 2.76
C THR A 224 -5.84 20.71 1.27
N SER A 225 -6.71 19.81 0.86
CA SER A 225 -7.48 19.92 -0.38
C SER A 225 -8.79 20.66 -0.07
N GLU A 226 -8.76 21.97 0.18
CA GLU A 226 -9.97 22.78 0.47
C GLU A 226 -10.98 22.85 -0.70
N ALA A 227 -10.65 22.20 -1.83
CA ALA A 227 -11.55 22.01 -2.96
C ALA A 227 -12.32 20.69 -2.82
N CYS A 228 -11.63 19.60 -2.48
CA CYS A 228 -12.20 18.26 -2.45
C CYS A 228 -13.42 18.11 -1.54
N GLY A 229 -14.51 17.59 -2.09
CA GLY A 229 -15.79 17.35 -1.42
C GLY A 229 -16.79 18.51 -1.60
N ASN A 230 -16.56 19.41 -2.55
CA ASN A 230 -17.46 20.52 -2.88
C ASN A 230 -18.39 20.25 -4.09
N ASP A 231 -18.29 19.06 -4.70
CA ASP A 231 -18.98 18.58 -5.92
C ASP A 231 -18.65 19.37 -7.23
N VAL A 232 -17.60 20.19 -7.24
CA VAL A 232 -17.09 20.92 -8.41
C VAL A 232 -15.73 20.36 -8.78
N LEU A 233 -15.49 20.15 -10.08
CA LEU A 233 -14.16 19.74 -10.55
C LEU A 233 -13.29 20.97 -10.78
N GLU A 234 -12.30 21.15 -9.92
CA GLU A 234 -11.20 22.08 -10.13
C GLU A 234 -10.08 21.48 -11.02
N ASN A 235 -9.14 22.30 -11.50
CA ASN A 235 -8.14 21.87 -12.51
C ASN A 235 -7.22 20.72 -12.06
N ASP A 236 -7.11 20.46 -10.76
CA ASP A 236 -6.17 19.49 -10.18
C ASP A 236 -6.87 18.26 -9.57
N GLU A 237 -8.19 18.11 -9.77
CA GLU A 237 -8.99 17.01 -9.23
C GLU A 237 -9.34 15.97 -10.31
N LEU A 238 -9.19 14.69 -10.00
CA LEU A 238 -9.69 13.61 -10.85
C LEU A 238 -11.20 13.42 -10.67
N CYS A 239 -11.67 13.62 -9.44
CA CYS A 239 -13.05 13.56 -9.01
C CYS A 239 -13.25 14.55 -7.86
N ASP A 240 -14.48 14.94 -7.55
CA ASP A 240 -14.81 15.65 -6.31
C ASP A 240 -16.14 15.14 -5.77
N GLY A 241 -16.12 14.52 -4.59
CA GLY A 241 -17.34 14.08 -3.92
C GLY A 241 -18.13 13.10 -4.80
N SER A 242 -19.30 13.53 -5.28
CA SER A 242 -20.13 12.77 -6.22
C SER A 242 -19.84 13.05 -7.70
N ASN A 243 -19.04 14.07 -7.98
CA ASN A 243 -18.62 14.45 -9.32
C ASN A 243 -17.38 13.65 -9.74
N LEU A 244 -17.61 12.45 -10.28
CA LEU A 244 -16.55 11.49 -10.64
C LEU A 244 -15.89 11.77 -12.00
N ASN A 245 -16.08 12.96 -12.57
CA ASN A 245 -15.59 13.32 -13.91
C ASN A 245 -16.05 12.37 -15.05
N GLY A 246 -17.20 11.73 -14.85
CA GLY A 246 -17.79 10.79 -15.81
C GLY A 246 -17.24 9.37 -15.72
N GLU A 247 -16.34 9.08 -14.78
CA GLU A 247 -15.87 7.72 -14.51
C GLU A 247 -16.88 6.91 -13.72
N SER A 248 -16.81 5.59 -13.89
CA SER A 248 -17.63 4.61 -13.17
C SER A 248 -16.86 3.31 -12.94
N CYS A 249 -17.39 2.40 -12.15
CA CYS A 249 -16.76 1.09 -11.91
C CYS A 249 -16.48 0.34 -13.23
N GLU A 250 -17.36 0.49 -14.23
CA GLU A 250 -17.20 -0.09 -15.57
C GLU A 250 -16.00 0.47 -16.34
N SER A 251 -15.61 1.73 -16.11
CA SER A 251 -14.39 2.31 -16.68
C SER A 251 -13.13 1.59 -16.19
N PHE A 252 -13.16 1.06 -14.97
CA PHE A 252 -12.07 0.33 -14.34
C PHE A 252 -12.14 -1.19 -14.55
N GLY A 253 -13.11 -1.65 -15.35
CA GLY A 253 -13.23 -3.06 -15.74
C GLY A 253 -14.15 -3.90 -14.84
N TYR A 254 -14.86 -3.28 -13.91
CA TYR A 254 -15.87 -3.97 -13.08
C TYR A 254 -17.22 -4.06 -13.79
N GLY A 255 -18.07 -5.00 -13.35
CA GLY A 255 -19.44 -5.16 -13.88
C GLY A 255 -20.40 -4.06 -13.41
N GLY A 256 -20.11 -3.44 -12.27
CA GLY A 256 -20.87 -2.30 -11.75
C GLY A 256 -20.46 -1.92 -10.33
N GLY A 257 -21.36 -1.26 -9.61
CA GLY A 257 -21.17 -0.86 -8.22
C GLY A 257 -21.21 0.65 -8.03
N THR A 258 -20.69 1.12 -6.89
CA THR A 258 -20.57 2.56 -6.60
C THR A 258 -19.10 2.94 -6.61
N LEU A 259 -18.70 3.76 -7.58
CA LEU A 259 -17.36 4.35 -7.58
C LEU A 259 -17.37 5.55 -6.63
N LEU A 260 -16.40 5.64 -5.73
CA LEU A 260 -16.24 6.78 -4.83
C LEU A 260 -15.02 7.60 -5.21
N CYS A 261 -15.07 8.89 -4.91
CA CYS A 261 -13.90 9.74 -4.97
C CYS A 261 -13.09 9.58 -3.68
N SER A 262 -11.77 9.47 -3.79
CA SER A 262 -10.89 9.48 -2.61
C SER A 262 -10.97 10.84 -1.89
N ASP A 263 -10.76 10.87 -0.57
CA ASP A 263 -10.87 12.09 0.26
C ASP A 263 -9.90 13.22 -0.12
N ASN A 264 -8.88 12.91 -0.91
CA ASN A 264 -7.91 13.87 -1.45
C ASN A 264 -8.14 14.20 -2.93
N CYS A 265 -9.20 13.67 -3.55
CA CYS A 265 -9.61 13.92 -4.94
C CYS A 265 -8.55 13.57 -6.01
N SER A 266 -7.49 12.85 -5.63
CA SER A 266 -6.40 12.42 -6.50
C SER A 266 -6.56 10.98 -7.00
N GLY A 267 -7.68 10.33 -6.69
CA GLY A 267 -7.90 8.93 -7.03
C GLY A 267 -9.36 8.51 -6.81
N TYR A 268 -9.68 7.31 -7.27
CA TYR A 268 -10.98 6.69 -7.09
C TYR A 268 -10.88 5.53 -6.12
N ASP A 269 -11.84 5.43 -5.21
CA ASP A 269 -12.01 4.27 -4.36
C ASP A 269 -12.97 3.28 -5.04
N ILE A 270 -12.43 2.10 -5.32
CA ILE A 270 -13.08 0.97 -6.00
C ILE A 270 -13.63 -0.07 -5.03
N GLY A 271 -13.54 0.14 -3.72
CA GLY A 271 -13.95 -0.84 -2.69
C GLY A 271 -15.46 -1.16 -2.70
N LEU A 272 -16.28 -0.35 -3.39
CA LEU A 272 -17.70 -0.60 -3.61
C LEU A 272 -18.04 -0.94 -5.06
N CYS A 273 -17.03 -1.21 -5.89
CA CYS A 273 -17.19 -1.81 -7.21
C CYS A 273 -17.33 -3.34 -7.08
N HIS A 274 -18.06 -3.95 -8.02
CA HIS A 274 -18.30 -5.39 -8.03
C HIS A 274 -18.31 -5.93 -9.47
N ASP A 275 -17.99 -7.21 -9.63
CA ASP A 275 -17.95 -7.90 -10.93
C ASP A 275 -19.33 -8.36 -11.44
N GLY A 276 -20.39 -7.92 -10.75
CA GLY A 276 -21.76 -7.93 -11.24
C GLY A 276 -22.29 -9.32 -11.58
N ASP A 277 -22.63 -9.60 -12.83
CA ASP A 277 -23.20 -10.90 -13.21
C ASP A 277 -22.23 -12.07 -13.05
N CYS A 278 -20.91 -11.83 -12.94
CA CYS A 278 -19.92 -12.85 -12.61
C CYS A 278 -20.14 -13.42 -11.20
N CYS A 279 -20.76 -12.65 -10.32
CA CYS A 279 -21.09 -13.02 -8.94
C CYS A 279 -22.43 -13.76 -8.79
N MET A 280 -23.16 -13.99 -9.87
CA MET A 280 -24.48 -14.60 -9.83
C MET A 280 -24.62 -15.70 -10.88
N SER A 281 -25.26 -16.82 -10.52
CA SER A 281 -25.52 -17.88 -11.49
C SER A 281 -26.56 -17.45 -12.52
N GLN A 282 -26.31 -17.70 -13.80
CA GLN A 282 -27.20 -17.40 -14.91
C GLN A 282 -27.21 -18.51 -15.96
N ALA A 283 -28.34 -18.61 -16.69
CA ALA A 283 -28.55 -19.62 -17.73
C ALA A 283 -27.74 -19.35 -19.01
N SER A 284 -27.09 -18.20 -19.13
CA SER A 284 -26.18 -17.86 -20.23
C SER A 284 -24.76 -18.31 -19.89
N PRO A 285 -23.98 -18.76 -20.89
CA PRO A 285 -22.54 -18.92 -20.72
C PRO A 285 -21.84 -17.56 -20.57
N GLY A 286 -20.75 -17.55 -19.81
CA GLY A 286 -19.92 -16.37 -19.57
C GLY A 286 -20.51 -15.37 -18.57
N CYS A 287 -19.76 -14.31 -18.34
CA CYS A 287 -20.16 -13.17 -17.51
C CYS A 287 -19.61 -11.87 -18.13
N GLU A 288 -19.97 -10.72 -17.59
CA GLU A 288 -19.76 -9.40 -18.19
C GLU A 288 -18.34 -8.87 -18.06
N VAL A 289 -17.61 -9.32 -17.04
CA VAL A 289 -16.22 -8.91 -16.77
C VAL A 289 -15.26 -9.84 -17.51
N PRO A 290 -14.57 -9.38 -18.59
CA PRO A 290 -13.78 -10.25 -19.44
C PRO A 290 -12.59 -10.89 -18.71
N PHE A 291 -12.05 -10.23 -17.69
CA PHE A 291 -10.99 -10.77 -16.86
C PHE A 291 -11.45 -12.00 -16.09
N VAL A 292 -12.57 -11.89 -15.36
CA VAL A 292 -13.16 -12.98 -14.58
C VAL A 292 -13.65 -14.09 -15.52
N GLU A 293 -14.38 -13.75 -16.58
CA GLU A 293 -14.86 -14.72 -17.57
C GLU A 293 -13.69 -15.56 -18.11
N ASN A 294 -12.63 -14.92 -18.63
CA ASN A 294 -11.52 -15.64 -19.25
C ASN A 294 -10.75 -16.52 -18.25
N CYS A 295 -10.65 -16.12 -16.98
CA CYS A 295 -10.07 -16.96 -15.94
C CYS A 295 -10.94 -18.20 -15.67
N VAL A 296 -12.25 -18.00 -15.43
CA VAL A 296 -13.19 -19.10 -15.16
C VAL A 296 -13.26 -20.05 -16.36
N CYS A 297 -13.34 -19.53 -17.58
CA CYS A 297 -13.31 -20.35 -18.81
C CYS A 297 -12.04 -21.19 -18.94
N GLY A 298 -10.91 -20.68 -18.45
CA GLY A 298 -9.62 -21.37 -18.47
C GLY A 298 -9.57 -22.55 -17.49
N LEU A 299 -10.35 -22.48 -16.41
CA LEU A 299 -10.44 -23.51 -15.38
C LEU A 299 -11.54 -24.52 -15.68
N ASP A 300 -12.72 -24.05 -16.09
CA ASP A 300 -13.85 -24.88 -16.50
C ASP A 300 -14.52 -24.33 -17.76
N SER A 301 -14.36 -25.06 -18.87
CA SER A 301 -14.96 -24.68 -20.15
C SER A 301 -16.49 -24.76 -20.14
N TYR A 302 -17.10 -25.51 -19.20
CA TYR A 302 -18.55 -25.57 -19.04
C TYR A 302 -19.17 -24.18 -18.83
N CYS A 303 -18.49 -23.33 -18.07
CA CYS A 303 -18.94 -21.98 -17.73
C CYS A 303 -19.09 -21.07 -18.95
N CYS A 304 -18.37 -21.37 -20.04
CA CYS A 304 -18.31 -20.53 -21.24
C CYS A 304 -18.90 -21.21 -22.48
N ASP A 305 -19.08 -22.53 -22.44
CA ASP A 305 -19.71 -23.31 -23.49
C ASP A 305 -21.19 -23.61 -23.21
N THR A 306 -21.60 -23.68 -21.95
CA THR A 306 -22.93 -24.20 -21.55
C THR A 306 -23.73 -23.24 -20.69
N GLU A 307 -23.27 -22.94 -19.48
CA GLU A 307 -24.04 -22.20 -18.48
C GLU A 307 -23.12 -21.65 -17.38
N TRP A 308 -23.36 -20.43 -16.91
CA TRP A 308 -22.69 -19.86 -15.75
C TRP A 308 -23.41 -20.23 -14.46
N ASP A 309 -23.17 -21.44 -13.94
CA ASP A 309 -23.87 -21.95 -12.76
C ASP A 309 -23.20 -21.54 -11.42
N LEU A 310 -23.68 -22.08 -10.29
CA LEU A 310 -23.08 -21.82 -8.97
C LEU A 310 -21.63 -22.31 -8.84
N THR A 311 -21.23 -23.29 -9.65
CA THR A 311 -19.84 -23.75 -9.71
C THR A 311 -18.98 -22.67 -10.36
N CYS A 312 -19.46 -22.07 -11.45
CA CYS A 312 -18.79 -20.96 -12.14
C CYS A 312 -18.61 -19.75 -11.22
N VAL A 313 -19.66 -19.39 -10.46
CA VAL A 313 -19.56 -18.32 -9.44
C VAL A 313 -18.55 -18.69 -8.35
N GLY A 314 -18.53 -19.95 -7.91
CA GLY A 314 -17.55 -20.44 -6.95
C GLY A 314 -16.11 -20.30 -7.44
N ILE A 315 -15.84 -20.65 -8.70
CA ILE A 315 -14.53 -20.47 -9.34
C ILE A 315 -14.21 -18.97 -9.47
N ALA A 316 -15.20 -18.16 -9.88
CA ALA A 316 -15.06 -16.72 -10.04
C ALA A 316 -14.53 -16.07 -8.75
N VAL A 317 -15.18 -16.33 -7.61
CA VAL A 317 -14.81 -15.74 -6.32
C VAL A 317 -13.51 -16.32 -5.76
N ASN A 318 -13.39 -17.66 -5.74
CA ASN A 318 -12.30 -18.31 -4.97
C ASN A 318 -10.99 -18.43 -5.76
N ASP A 319 -11.07 -18.61 -7.08
CA ASP A 319 -9.90 -18.89 -7.92
C ASP A 319 -9.54 -17.72 -8.85
N CYS A 320 -10.54 -16.91 -9.23
CA CYS A 320 -10.40 -15.81 -10.18
C CYS A 320 -10.56 -14.42 -9.55
N GLN A 321 -10.64 -14.34 -8.23
CA GLN A 321 -10.66 -13.09 -7.44
C GLN A 321 -11.77 -12.12 -7.84
N ALA A 322 -12.91 -12.65 -8.31
CA ALA A 322 -14.06 -11.82 -8.61
C ALA A 322 -14.54 -11.08 -7.34
N GLN A 323 -14.71 -9.77 -7.46
CA GLN A 323 -15.19 -8.91 -6.39
C GLN A 323 -16.71 -8.99 -6.32
N CYS A 324 -17.17 -9.79 -5.37
CA CYS A 324 -18.54 -10.01 -4.95
C CYS A 324 -18.64 -9.69 -3.45
#